data_AF-A0AAN7D6S9-F1
#
_entry.id   AF-A0AAN7D6S9-F1
#
_cell.length_a   1.000
_cell.length_b   1.000
_cell.length_c   1.000
_cell.angle_alpha   90.00
_cell.angle_beta   90.00
_cell.angle_gamma   90.00
#
_symmetry.space_group_name_H-M   'P 1'
#
loop_
_entity.id
_entity.type
_entity.pdbx_description
1 polymer ?
#
loop_
_entity_poly.entity_id
_entity_poly.type
_entity_poly.pdbx_seq_one_letter_code
_entity_poly.pdbx_strand_id
1 'polypeptide(L)'
;MYTNWQEQGLDSFTAIRWYRVGAVVEYLHELRRYIICTPGKLSSTYMPMLQKEYSQVYDGEQDALSEGHAMAQQNNERTQGLPAKESQRFPAHEVYICEAIGDWGLMLDRLALMSSIMVNTNRLERRYPHVDTAGGLEEQGMVMIHKLMRMIVERVDFVNRQQFEARYDLNWQQEQEHEQTSQQRSGITESNKANHVKREETPRRDTTGSGSSTPHYRSMSSDRSEGTVDLTSNQPN
;
A
#
# COMPACT_ATOMS: atom_id res chain seq x y z
N MET A 1 -17.63 -12.19 -7.58
CA MET A 1 -17.64 -10.70 -7.69
C MET A 1 -17.96 -10.08 -6.33
N TYR A 2 -17.62 -8.81 -6.12
CA TYR A 2 -18.04 -8.07 -4.91
C TYR A 2 -19.51 -7.64 -5.06
N THR A 3 -20.37 -7.99 -4.10
CA THR A 3 -21.82 -7.73 -4.21
C THR A 3 -22.23 -6.30 -3.90
N ASN A 4 -21.40 -5.58 -3.13
CA ASN A 4 -21.69 -4.25 -2.63
C ASN A 4 -20.63 -3.23 -3.07
N TRP A 5 -20.00 -3.46 -4.23
CA TRP A 5 -18.96 -2.57 -4.76
C TRP A 5 -19.46 -1.13 -4.96
N GLN A 6 -20.61 -0.98 -5.64
CA GLN A 6 -21.18 0.34 -5.97
C GLN A 6 -21.68 1.09 -4.72
N GLU A 7 -22.20 0.37 -3.73
CA GLU A 7 -22.72 0.95 -2.48
C GLU A 7 -21.62 1.68 -1.68
N GLN A 8 -20.36 1.24 -1.83
CA GLN A 8 -19.21 1.77 -1.11
C GLN A 8 -18.55 2.97 -1.83
N GLY A 9 -19.05 3.36 -3.01
CA GLY A 9 -18.55 4.51 -3.75
C GLY A 9 -17.07 4.41 -4.14
N LEU A 10 -16.56 3.18 -4.31
CA LEU A 10 -15.14 2.92 -4.54
C LEU A 10 -14.59 3.55 -5.82
N ASP A 11 -15.47 3.84 -6.79
CA ASP A 11 -15.11 4.50 -8.05
C ASP A 11 -14.59 5.93 -7.82
N SER A 12 -14.94 6.55 -6.70
CA SER A 12 -14.39 7.85 -6.28
C SER A 12 -12.93 7.78 -5.81
N PHE A 13 -12.43 6.59 -5.48
CA PHE A 13 -11.04 6.37 -5.02
C PHE A 13 -10.06 6.13 -6.16
N THR A 14 -10.46 6.31 -7.42
CA THR A 14 -9.58 6.22 -8.58
C THR A 14 -8.40 7.22 -8.54
N ALA A 15 -8.55 8.34 -7.82
CA ALA A 15 -7.47 9.30 -7.60
C ALA A 15 -6.43 8.83 -6.56
N ILE A 16 -6.80 7.91 -5.66
CA ILE A 16 -5.92 7.41 -4.60
C ILE A 16 -5.04 6.30 -5.16
N ARG A 17 -3.74 6.44 -4.96
CA ARG A 17 -2.79 5.46 -5.49
C ARG A 17 -2.52 4.35 -4.50
N TRP A 18 -2.36 3.17 -5.07
CA TRP A 18 -2.02 1.95 -4.40
C TRP A 18 -0.71 1.42 -4.99
N TYR A 19 0.21 1.06 -4.11
CA TYR A 19 1.52 0.57 -4.51
C TYR A 19 1.74 -0.82 -3.94
N ARG A 20 2.18 -1.76 -4.78
CA ARG A 20 2.73 -3.03 -4.31
C ARG A 20 3.94 -2.73 -3.44
N VAL A 21 4.03 -3.35 -2.26
CA VAL A 21 5.17 -3.12 -1.35
C VAL A 21 6.51 -3.39 -2.03
N GLY A 22 6.59 -4.45 -2.86
CA GLY A 22 7.80 -4.77 -3.62
C GLY A 22 8.28 -3.64 -4.53
N ALA A 23 7.35 -2.99 -5.25
CA ALA A 23 7.68 -1.86 -6.13
C ALA A 23 8.20 -0.64 -5.34
N VAL A 24 7.65 -0.39 -4.16
CA VAL A 24 8.15 0.68 -3.27
C VAL A 24 9.57 0.37 -2.79
N VAL A 25 9.85 -0.88 -2.40
CA VAL A 25 11.19 -1.32 -1.98
C VAL A 25 12.20 -1.12 -3.10
N GLU A 26 11.90 -1.59 -4.31
CA GLU A 26 12.76 -1.44 -5.49
C GLU A 26 13.05 0.03 -5.77
N TYR A 27 12.00 0.86 -5.84
CA TYR A 27 12.13 2.29 -6.04
C TYR A 27 13.04 2.97 -5.00
N LEU A 28 12.87 2.66 -3.72
CA LEU A 28 13.69 3.26 -2.65
C LEU A 28 15.16 2.86 -2.76
N HIS A 29 15.45 1.62 -3.16
CA HIS A 29 16.81 1.15 -3.41
C HIS A 29 17.44 1.82 -4.62
N GLU A 30 16.70 1.94 -5.72
CA GLU A 30 17.15 2.64 -6.92
C GLU A 30 17.41 4.11 -6.65
N LEU A 31 16.50 4.79 -5.96
CA LEU A 31 16.66 6.20 -5.61
C LEU A 31 17.87 6.40 -4.69
N ARG A 32 18.06 5.54 -3.69
CA ARG A 32 19.25 5.56 -2.84
C ARG A 32 20.52 5.42 -3.66
N ARG A 33 20.55 4.46 -4.60
CA ARG A 33 21.71 4.24 -5.48
C ARG A 33 21.96 5.45 -6.37
N TYR A 34 20.90 6.03 -6.92
CA TYR A 34 20.96 7.21 -7.77
C TYR A 34 21.61 8.40 -7.04
N ILE A 35 21.19 8.68 -5.80
CA ILE A 35 21.77 9.75 -4.97
C ILE A 35 23.25 9.50 -4.69
N ILE A 36 23.62 8.28 -4.28
CA ILE A 36 25.02 7.95 -3.92
C ILE A 36 25.93 7.95 -5.15
N CYS A 37 25.49 7.38 -6.25
CA CYS A 37 26.34 7.08 -7.40
C CYS A 37 26.41 8.22 -8.42
N THR A 38 25.63 9.29 -8.26
CA THR A 38 25.57 10.39 -9.23
C THR A 38 25.99 11.72 -8.59
N PRO A 39 27.25 11.86 -8.13
CA PRO A 39 27.70 13.10 -7.53
C PRO A 39 27.69 14.25 -8.55
N GLY A 40 26.99 15.34 -8.23
CA GLY A 40 27.07 16.63 -8.93
C GLY A 40 25.93 16.93 -9.90
N LYS A 41 25.74 16.14 -10.97
CA LYS A 41 24.73 16.42 -12.00
C LYS A 41 23.63 15.36 -12.03
N LEU A 42 22.69 15.53 -11.10
CA LEU A 42 21.45 14.75 -11.10
C LEU A 42 20.61 15.16 -12.32
N SER A 43 20.25 14.19 -13.16
CA SER A 43 19.46 14.38 -14.37
C SER A 43 18.05 13.82 -14.17
N SER A 44 17.04 14.58 -14.58
CA SER A 44 15.64 14.12 -14.53
C SER A 44 15.41 12.84 -15.32
N THR A 45 16.18 12.64 -16.40
CA THR A 45 16.06 11.49 -17.30
C THR A 45 16.39 10.17 -16.62
N TYR A 46 17.34 10.18 -15.68
CA TYR A 46 17.79 8.97 -14.98
C TYR A 46 17.25 8.87 -13.56
N MET A 47 16.46 9.86 -13.14
CA MET A 47 15.89 9.88 -11.81
C MET A 47 14.88 8.74 -11.69
N PRO A 48 15.08 7.79 -10.75
CA PRO A 48 14.09 6.76 -10.50
C PRO A 48 12.78 7.42 -10.12
N MET A 49 11.70 6.96 -10.75
CA MET A 49 10.35 7.35 -10.41
C MET A 49 9.66 6.12 -9.89
N LEU A 50 8.92 6.26 -8.78
CA LEU A 50 8.01 5.22 -8.36
C LEU A 50 6.99 5.09 -9.49
N GLN A 51 7.20 4.08 -10.34
CA GLN A 51 6.35 3.86 -11.48
C GLN A 51 4.96 3.68 -10.92
N LYS A 52 4.09 4.66 -11.16
CA LYS A 52 2.71 4.32 -11.44
C LYS A 52 2.82 3.30 -12.55
N GLU A 53 2.16 2.16 -12.43
CA GLU A 53 2.07 1.17 -13.50
C GLU A 53 1.37 1.85 -14.71
N TYR A 54 2.05 2.76 -15.39
CA TYR A 54 1.76 3.23 -16.72
C TYR A 54 2.20 2.06 -17.58
N SER A 55 1.28 1.14 -17.86
CA SER A 55 1.45 0.27 -19.01
C SER A 55 1.59 1.19 -20.23
N GLN A 56 2.84 1.48 -20.58
CA GLN A 56 3.23 1.81 -21.94
C GLN A 56 2.94 0.55 -22.75
N VAL A 57 1.68 0.40 -23.16
CA VAL A 57 1.41 -0.25 -24.43
C VAL A 57 2.09 0.67 -25.43
N TYR A 58 3.33 0.35 -25.78
CA TYR A 58 3.82 0.72 -27.09
C TYR A 58 2.86 0.00 -28.04
N ASP A 59 1.87 0.72 -28.55
CA ASP A 59 1.26 0.40 -29.83
C ASP A 59 2.43 0.49 -30.82
N GLY A 60 3.17 -0.62 -30.92
CA GLY A 60 4.09 -0.83 -32.01
C GLY A 60 3.26 -0.68 -33.26
N GLU A 61 3.57 0.32 -34.06
CA GLU A 61 3.04 0.48 -35.40
C GLU A 61 2.99 -0.90 -36.05
N GLN A 62 1.76 -1.33 -36.33
CA GLN A 62 1.46 -2.49 -37.15
C GLN A 62 2.07 -2.23 -38.52
N ASP A 63 3.28 -2.72 -38.74
CA ASP A 63 3.66 -3.11 -40.08
C ASP A 63 2.82 -4.34 -40.44
N ALA A 64 2.03 -4.14 -41.48
CA ALA A 64 0.99 -5.03 -41.96
C ALA A 64 1.52 -6.43 -42.32
N LEU A 65 0.58 -7.40 -42.28
CA LEU A 65 0.61 -8.75 -42.89
C LEU A 65 0.92 -9.93 -41.94
N SER A 66 -0.04 -10.26 -41.06
CA SER A 66 -0.28 -11.67 -40.70
C SER A 66 -1.74 -11.87 -40.31
N GLU A 67 -2.52 -12.36 -41.26
CA GLU A 67 -3.87 -12.86 -41.02
C GLU A 67 -3.81 -14.21 -40.32
N GLY A 68 -4.52 -14.31 -39.18
CA GLY A 68 -5.01 -15.57 -38.65
C GLY A 68 -4.20 -16.16 -37.51
N HIS A 69 -4.41 -15.65 -36.29
CA HIS A 69 -4.61 -16.46 -35.08
C HIS A 69 -5.20 -15.58 -33.97
N ALA A 70 -6.52 -15.61 -33.85
CA ALA A 70 -7.24 -15.03 -32.73
C ALA A 70 -7.21 -16.01 -31.55
N MET A 71 -6.39 -15.76 -30.53
CA MET A 71 -6.64 -16.26 -29.17
C MET A 71 -6.08 -15.27 -28.13
N ALA A 72 -7.03 -14.64 -27.43
CA ALA A 72 -6.92 -14.10 -26.07
C ALA A 72 -5.76 -13.13 -25.73
N GLN A 73 -5.77 -11.93 -26.33
CA GLN A 73 -5.30 -10.72 -25.64
C GLN A 73 -6.37 -10.29 -24.64
N GLN A 74 -6.39 -10.89 -23.44
CA GLN A 74 -7.17 -10.35 -22.33
C GLN A 74 -6.45 -9.13 -21.75
N ASN A 75 -6.93 -7.95 -22.12
CA ASN A 75 -7.02 -6.72 -21.34
C ASN A 75 -6.09 -6.62 -20.12
N ASN A 76 -4.82 -6.29 -20.38
CA ASN A 76 -3.89 -5.83 -19.34
C ASN A 76 -4.03 -4.31 -19.17
N GLU A 77 -5.28 -3.84 -19.01
CA GLU A 77 -5.58 -2.52 -18.44
C GLU A 77 -5.15 -2.59 -16.96
N ARG A 78 -3.84 -2.50 -16.73
CA ARG A 78 -3.25 -2.32 -15.41
C ARG A 78 -3.67 -0.94 -14.95
N THR A 79 -4.84 -0.94 -14.33
CA THR A 79 -5.56 0.22 -13.87
C THR A 79 -4.68 0.97 -12.90
N GLN A 80 -4.34 2.20 -13.26
CA GLN A 80 -4.05 3.23 -12.27
C GLN A 80 -5.26 3.28 -11.33
N GLY A 81 -5.10 2.75 -10.11
CA GLY A 81 -6.20 2.72 -9.15
C GLY A 81 -6.12 1.54 -8.19
N LEU A 82 -7.29 1.21 -7.64
CA LEU A 82 -7.46 0.17 -6.62
C LEU A 82 -6.87 -1.18 -7.08
N PRO A 83 -6.27 -1.95 -6.16
CA PRO A 83 -5.75 -3.30 -6.45
C PRO A 83 -6.85 -4.35 -6.68
N ALA A 84 -8.11 -3.94 -6.71
CA ALA A 84 -9.29 -4.77 -6.91
C ALA A 84 -10.28 -4.02 -7.81
N LYS A 85 -11.18 -4.78 -8.45
CA LYS A 85 -12.34 -4.28 -9.20
C LYS A 85 -13.59 -5.05 -8.74
N GLU A 86 -14.78 -4.59 -9.10
CA GLU A 86 -16.03 -5.31 -8.81
C GLU A 86 -15.96 -6.81 -9.24
N SER A 87 -15.43 -7.05 -10.44
CA SER A 87 -15.23 -8.38 -11.01
C SER A 87 -13.88 -9.03 -10.69
N GLN A 88 -12.97 -8.33 -10.01
CA GLN A 88 -11.62 -8.79 -9.72
C GLN A 88 -11.30 -8.65 -8.23
N ARG A 89 -11.23 -9.78 -7.52
CA ARG A 89 -10.91 -9.79 -6.10
C ARG A 89 -9.49 -9.26 -5.84
N PHE A 90 -9.30 -8.60 -4.70
CA PHE A 90 -7.98 -8.21 -4.22
C PHE A 90 -7.00 -9.41 -4.22
N PRO A 91 -5.74 -9.28 -4.68
CA PRO A 91 -4.79 -10.41 -4.76
C PRO A 91 -4.54 -11.12 -3.42
N ALA A 92 -4.48 -12.46 -3.43
CA ALA A 92 -4.38 -13.24 -2.18
C ALA A 92 -3.02 -13.12 -1.48
N HIS A 93 -1.96 -13.00 -2.27
CA HIS A 93 -0.58 -13.14 -1.82
C HIS A 93 0.21 -11.84 -1.89
N GLU A 94 -0.45 -10.74 -2.23
CA GLU A 94 0.18 -9.43 -2.34
C GLU A 94 -0.26 -8.52 -1.21
N VAL A 95 0.62 -7.61 -0.85
CA VAL A 95 0.39 -6.56 0.13
C VAL A 95 0.64 -5.22 -0.52
N TYR A 96 -0.22 -4.26 -0.18
CA TYR A 96 -0.22 -2.95 -0.78
C TYR A 96 -0.08 -1.85 0.28
N ILE A 97 0.45 -0.72 -0.16
CA ILE A 97 0.45 0.55 0.55
C ILE A 97 -0.53 1.48 -0.17
N CYS A 98 -1.30 2.24 0.59
CA CYS A 98 -2.24 3.23 0.05
C CYS A 98 -1.81 4.62 0.49
N GLU A 99 -1.80 5.58 -0.43
CA GLU A 99 -1.41 6.98 -0.12
C GLU A 99 -2.33 7.62 0.93
N ALA A 100 -3.60 7.22 0.95
CA ALA A 100 -4.60 7.78 1.86
C ALA A 100 -4.65 7.08 3.24
N ILE A 101 -3.76 6.12 3.51
CA ILE A 101 -3.72 5.40 4.78
C ILE A 101 -2.41 5.72 5.51
N GLY A 102 -2.54 6.25 6.72
CA GLY A 102 -1.40 6.60 7.57
C GLY A 102 -0.56 7.74 6.98
N ASP A 103 0.75 7.68 7.21
CA ASP A 103 1.69 8.72 6.81
C ASP A 103 2.31 8.50 5.41
N TRP A 104 1.94 7.43 4.71
CA TRP A 104 2.59 7.01 3.47
C TRP A 104 2.51 8.07 2.37
N GLY A 105 1.33 8.61 2.08
CA GLY A 105 1.15 9.62 1.04
C GLY A 105 2.03 10.84 1.25
N LEU A 106 1.99 11.43 2.46
CA LEU A 106 2.79 12.60 2.81
C LEU A 106 4.30 12.33 2.71
N MET A 107 4.74 11.15 3.17
CA MET A 107 6.15 10.78 3.12
C MET A 107 6.65 10.58 1.68
N LEU A 108 5.86 9.94 0.82
CA LEU A 108 6.17 9.77 -0.61
C LEU A 108 6.17 11.11 -1.35
N ASP A 109 5.21 11.99 -1.08
CA ASP A 109 5.16 13.33 -1.66
C ASP A 109 6.36 14.18 -1.26
N ARG A 110 6.76 14.13 0.02
CA ARG A 110 7.95 14.83 0.50
C ARG A 110 9.21 14.30 -0.17
N LEU A 111 9.33 12.98 -0.33
CA LEU A 111 10.47 12.37 -1.02
C LEU A 111 10.51 12.76 -2.50
N ALA A 112 9.36 12.77 -3.18
CA ALA A 112 9.24 13.19 -4.57
C ALA A 112 9.60 14.67 -4.75
N LEU A 113 9.15 15.55 -3.84
CA LEU A 113 9.51 16.96 -3.83
C LEU A 113 11.02 17.14 -3.66
N MET A 114 11.63 16.45 -2.69
CA MET A 114 13.07 16.53 -2.45
C MET A 114 13.86 16.08 -3.67
N SER A 115 13.49 14.93 -4.23
CA SER A 115 14.16 14.37 -5.40
C SER A 115 14.01 15.30 -6.63
N SER A 116 12.87 15.99 -6.77
CA SER A 116 12.68 17.02 -7.79
C SER A 116 13.59 18.25 -7.57
N ILE A 117 13.81 18.68 -6.32
CA ILE A 117 14.74 19.77 -6.00
C ILE A 117 16.19 19.33 -6.24
N MET A 118 16.52 18.07 -5.97
CA MET A 118 17.86 17.51 -6.20
C MET A 118 18.26 17.61 -7.67
N VAL A 119 17.33 17.35 -8.58
CA VAL A 119 17.54 17.50 -10.02
C VAL A 119 17.50 18.97 -10.47
N ASN A 120 16.76 19.82 -9.76
CA ASN A 120 16.56 21.23 -10.10
C ASN A 120 17.04 22.12 -8.96
N THR A 121 18.36 22.19 -8.76
CA THR A 121 18.97 22.84 -7.59
C THR A 121 18.67 24.34 -7.50
N ASN A 122 18.31 24.99 -8.61
CA ASN A 122 17.80 26.36 -8.62
C ASN A 122 16.54 26.53 -7.74
N ARG A 123 15.79 25.45 -7.47
CA ARG A 123 14.64 25.48 -6.55
C ARG A 123 15.04 25.69 -5.09
N LEU A 124 16.31 25.49 -4.71
CA LEU A 124 16.80 25.78 -3.35
C LEU A 124 16.65 27.26 -2.98
N GLU A 125 16.58 28.15 -3.96
CA GLU A 125 16.29 29.59 -3.75
C GLU A 125 14.95 29.84 -3.03
N ARG A 126 14.03 28.87 -3.07
CA ARG A 126 12.75 28.92 -2.36
C ARG A 126 12.88 28.71 -0.84
N ARG A 127 14.08 28.42 -0.33
CA ARG A 127 14.41 28.25 1.11
C ARG A 127 13.50 27.25 1.81
N TYR A 128 13.54 26.01 1.35
CA TYR A 128 12.82 24.91 1.99
C TYR A 128 13.31 24.73 3.44
N PRO A 129 12.42 24.46 4.40
CA PRO A 129 12.82 24.28 5.80
C PRO A 129 13.92 23.22 5.92
N HIS A 130 14.99 23.57 6.64
CA HIS A 130 16.11 22.68 6.97
C HIS A 130 16.97 22.22 5.77
N VAL A 131 16.87 22.88 4.62
CA VAL A 131 17.68 22.55 3.45
C VAL A 131 18.19 23.82 2.77
N ASP A 132 19.44 24.18 3.08
CA ASP A 132 20.10 25.37 2.52
C ASP A 132 21.12 25.04 1.41
N THR A 133 21.52 23.78 1.31
CA THR A 133 22.57 23.33 0.37
C THR A 133 22.16 22.06 -0.35
N ALA A 134 22.77 21.81 -1.52
CA ALA A 134 22.57 20.56 -2.25
C ALA A 134 22.99 19.34 -1.42
N GLY A 135 24.11 19.40 -0.69
CA GLY A 135 24.56 18.33 0.19
C GLY A 135 23.59 18.04 1.33
N GLY A 136 23.03 19.09 1.97
CA GLY A 136 22.00 18.92 2.99
C GLY A 136 20.70 18.30 2.44
N LEU A 137 20.37 18.59 1.18
CA LEU A 137 19.23 17.98 0.51
C LEU A 137 19.46 16.47 0.29
N GLU A 138 20.65 16.08 -0.20
CA GLU A 138 21.07 14.68 -0.37
C GLU A 138 20.99 13.91 0.95
N GLU A 139 21.56 14.46 2.01
CA GLU A 139 21.52 13.86 3.36
C GLU A 139 20.08 13.67 3.84
N GLN A 140 19.26 14.72 3.75
CA GLN A 140 17.86 14.64 4.17
C GLN A 140 17.08 13.61 3.34
N GLY A 141 17.40 13.46 2.05
CA GLY A 141 16.78 12.46 1.18
C GLY A 141 17.13 11.05 1.62
N MET A 142 18.38 10.81 1.99
CA MET A 142 18.85 9.55 2.56
C MET A 142 18.17 9.22 3.89
N VAL A 143 18.00 10.20 4.78
CA VAL A 143 17.24 10.02 6.03
C VAL A 143 15.78 9.63 5.75
N MET A 144 15.15 10.25 4.76
CA MET A 144 13.78 9.94 4.37
C MET A 144 13.63 8.52 3.81
N ILE A 145 14.53 8.12 2.92
CA ILE A 145 14.58 6.77 2.37
C ILE A 145 14.74 5.76 3.51
N HIS A 146 15.65 6.02 4.46
CA HIS A 146 15.85 5.14 5.61
C HIS A 146 14.57 5.03 6.47
N LYS A 147 13.89 6.15 6.74
CA LYS A 147 12.62 6.14 7.49
C LYS A 147 11.54 5.32 6.78
N LEU A 148 11.39 5.49 5.46
CA LEU A 148 10.44 4.71 4.67
C LEU A 148 10.79 3.21 4.69
N MET A 149 12.05 2.85 4.51
CA MET A 149 12.51 1.46 4.62
C MET A 149 12.21 0.87 6.00
N ARG A 150 12.35 1.66 7.08
CA ARG A 150 11.98 1.22 8.43
C ARG A 150 10.48 0.97 8.56
N MET A 151 9.62 1.83 8.00
CA MET A 151 8.18 1.60 7.95
C MET A 151 7.81 0.30 7.22
N ILE A 152 8.54 -0.05 6.15
CA ILE A 152 8.36 -1.32 5.42
C ILE A 152 8.71 -2.52 6.32
N VAL A 153 9.86 -2.45 7.02
CA VAL A 153 10.30 -3.52 7.94
C VAL A 153 9.31 -3.72 9.09
N GLU A 154 8.79 -2.62 9.63
CA GLU A 154 7.78 -2.60 10.70
C GLU A 154 6.37 -2.92 10.19
N ARG A 155 6.18 -3.08 8.86
CA ARG A 155 4.89 -3.35 8.18
C ARG A 155 3.80 -2.34 8.52
N VAL A 156 4.19 -1.08 8.66
CA VAL A 156 3.28 0.02 9.04
C VAL A 156 2.25 0.24 7.93
N ASP A 157 0.97 0.16 8.28
CA ASP A 157 -0.17 0.44 7.40
C ASP A 157 -0.23 -0.40 6.11
N PHE A 158 0.32 -1.62 6.13
CA PHE A 158 0.16 -2.54 5.02
C PHE A 158 -1.28 -3.03 4.94
N VAL A 159 -1.79 -3.13 3.71
CA VAL A 159 -3.13 -3.62 3.42
C VAL A 159 -3.03 -4.90 2.61
N ASN A 160 -3.49 -6.00 3.21
CA ASN A 160 -3.76 -7.26 2.53
C ASN A 160 -5.24 -7.37 2.14
N ARG A 161 -5.62 -8.46 1.44
CA ARG A 161 -7.00 -8.73 1.04
C ARG A 161 -8.00 -8.59 2.19
N GLN A 162 -7.73 -9.23 3.33
CA GLN A 162 -8.66 -9.24 4.45
C GLN A 162 -8.85 -7.84 5.03
N GLN A 163 -7.78 -7.07 5.17
CA GLN A 163 -7.83 -5.69 5.66
C GLN A 163 -8.55 -4.78 4.65
N PHE A 164 -8.33 -4.96 3.36
CA PHE A 164 -9.03 -4.22 2.30
C PHE A 164 -10.54 -4.49 2.35
N GLU A 165 -10.92 -5.77 2.33
CA GLU A 165 -12.33 -6.18 2.37
C GLU A 165 -13.01 -5.71 3.66
N ALA A 166 -12.36 -5.86 4.81
CA ALA A 166 -12.90 -5.38 6.08
C ALA A 166 -13.03 -3.85 6.15
N ARG A 167 -12.08 -3.11 5.57
CA ARG A 167 -12.09 -1.63 5.61
C ARG A 167 -13.25 -1.03 4.81
N TYR A 168 -13.62 -1.66 3.71
CA TYR A 168 -14.68 -1.20 2.81
C TYR A 168 -15.95 -2.06 2.91
N ASP A 169 -16.06 -2.90 3.94
CA ASP A 169 -17.17 -3.83 4.16
C ASP A 169 -17.52 -4.71 2.94
N LEU A 170 -16.52 -5.11 2.15
CA LEU A 170 -16.74 -5.77 0.87
C LEU A 170 -16.96 -7.28 1.02
N ASN A 171 -18.02 -7.77 0.35
CA ASN A 171 -18.38 -9.17 0.36
C ASN A 171 -18.12 -9.81 -1.00
N TRP A 172 -17.11 -10.69 -1.07
CA TRP A 172 -16.84 -11.44 -2.29
C TRP A 172 -17.72 -12.70 -2.38
N GLN A 173 -18.65 -12.71 -3.33
CA GLN A 173 -19.37 -13.93 -3.69
C GLN A 173 -18.52 -14.76 -4.65
N GLN A 174 -18.15 -15.96 -4.20
CA GLN A 174 -17.62 -16.99 -5.06
C GLN A 174 -18.83 -17.60 -5.76
N GLU A 175 -18.92 -17.43 -7.08
CA GLU A 175 -19.91 -18.16 -7.88
C GLU A 175 -19.71 -19.65 -7.59
N GLN A 176 -20.67 -20.24 -6.87
CA GLN A 176 -20.76 -21.69 -6.74
C GLN A 176 -21.27 -22.23 -8.07
N GLU A 177 -20.46 -22.13 -9.12
CA GLU A 177 -20.70 -22.85 -10.35
C GLU A 177 -20.38 -24.33 -10.11
N HIS A 178 -21.46 -25.11 -10.00
CA HIS A 178 -21.54 -26.56 -10.20
C HIS A 178 -20.99 -27.51 -9.12
N GLU A 179 -21.87 -27.82 -8.17
CA GLU A 179 -21.93 -29.17 -7.58
C GLU A 179 -23.37 -29.74 -7.57
N GLN A 180 -24.24 -29.32 -8.51
CA GLN A 180 -25.61 -29.85 -8.63
C GLN A 180 -25.83 -30.84 -9.78
N THR A 181 -24.83 -31.18 -10.59
CA THR A 181 -25.01 -32.09 -11.76
C THR A 181 -24.63 -33.56 -11.51
N SER A 182 -24.21 -33.95 -10.30
CA SER A 182 -23.75 -35.33 -10.03
C SER A 182 -24.63 -36.17 -9.09
N GLN A 183 -25.74 -35.66 -8.54
CA GLN A 183 -26.59 -36.44 -7.61
C GLN A 183 -27.88 -37.03 -8.22
N GLN A 184 -28.08 -36.96 -9.54
CA GLN A 184 -29.27 -37.55 -10.18
C GLN A 184 -29.04 -38.94 -10.83
N ARG A 185 -27.94 -39.64 -10.50
CA ARG A 185 -27.66 -40.96 -11.09
C ARG A 185 -27.05 -41.99 -10.14
N SER A 186 -27.68 -42.21 -9.00
CA SER A 186 -27.54 -43.47 -8.26
C SER A 186 -28.76 -43.69 -7.37
N GLY A 187 -29.86 -44.07 -8.03
CA GLY A 187 -30.94 -44.77 -7.35
C GLY A 187 -30.53 -46.22 -7.04
N ILE A 188 -31.00 -46.69 -5.89
CA ILE A 188 -31.37 -48.08 -5.57
C ILE A 188 -30.21 -49.01 -5.18
N THR A 189 -29.97 -49.18 -3.87
CA THR A 189 -30.33 -50.41 -3.10
C THR A 189 -29.96 -50.30 -1.60
N GLU A 190 -30.93 -50.66 -0.76
CA GLU A 190 -30.84 -51.40 0.53
C GLU A 190 -30.06 -50.79 1.71
N SER A 191 -30.70 -50.35 2.79
CA SER A 191 -31.37 -51.13 3.87
C SER A 191 -30.42 -51.75 4.91
N ASN A 192 -30.66 -51.37 6.17
CA ASN A 192 -30.36 -52.09 7.43
C ASN A 192 -28.90 -52.21 7.92
N LYS A 193 -28.54 -51.46 8.97
CA LYS A 193 -28.60 -51.92 10.38
C LYS A 193 -28.05 -50.89 11.36
N ALA A 194 -28.80 -50.74 12.45
CA ALA A 194 -28.40 -50.07 13.67
C ALA A 194 -27.12 -50.66 14.26
N ASN A 195 -26.27 -49.81 14.83
CA ASN A 195 -25.53 -50.16 16.04
C ASN A 195 -25.26 -48.92 16.88
N HIS A 196 -26.03 -48.86 17.96
CA HIS A 196 -25.86 -48.05 19.14
C HIS A 196 -24.60 -48.49 19.87
N VAL A 197 -23.58 -47.63 19.98
CA VAL A 197 -22.48 -47.82 20.94
C VAL A 197 -22.39 -46.59 21.83
N LYS A 198 -22.68 -46.86 23.09
CA LYS A 198 -22.67 -46.01 24.27
C LYS A 198 -21.25 -46.08 24.85
N ARG A 199 -20.53 -44.98 25.06
CA ARG A 199 -19.37 -44.99 25.95
C ARG A 199 -19.00 -43.64 26.56
N GLU A 200 -19.29 -43.59 27.86
CA GLU A 200 -18.54 -43.04 29.01
C GLU A 200 -18.07 -41.59 29.03
N GLU A 201 -18.74 -40.83 29.89
CA GLU A 201 -18.27 -39.67 30.65
C GLU A 201 -17.04 -40.00 31.51
N THR A 202 -16.22 -38.98 31.80
CA THR A 202 -15.72 -38.50 33.13
C THR A 202 -14.44 -37.63 32.94
N PRO A 203 -13.94 -36.87 33.94
CA PRO A 203 -14.27 -35.44 34.05
C PRO A 203 -13.04 -34.54 34.34
N ARG A 204 -13.29 -33.24 34.55
CA ARG A 204 -12.49 -32.25 35.32
C ARG A 204 -11.07 -31.89 34.83
N ARG A 205 -10.90 -30.60 34.47
CA ARG A 205 -9.98 -29.73 35.23
C ARG A 205 -10.32 -28.25 35.05
N ASP A 206 -10.76 -27.64 36.13
CA ASP A 206 -10.69 -26.21 36.37
C ASP A 206 -9.22 -25.78 36.47
N THR A 207 -8.83 -24.68 35.82
CA THR A 207 -7.76 -23.83 36.33
C THR A 207 -8.06 -22.38 35.99
N THR A 208 -8.45 -21.68 37.04
CA THR A 208 -8.52 -20.24 37.21
C THR A 208 -7.17 -19.58 36.93
N GLY A 209 -7.18 -18.34 36.42
CA GLY A 209 -5.95 -17.59 36.18
C GLY A 209 -6.16 -16.18 35.66
N SER A 210 -6.79 -15.33 36.48
CA SER A 210 -6.80 -13.87 36.36
C SER A 210 -5.38 -13.29 36.31
N GLY A 211 -5.17 -12.25 35.49
CA GLY A 211 -3.91 -11.51 35.47
C GLY A 211 -3.92 -10.28 34.56
N SER A 212 -4.87 -9.38 34.76
CA SER A 212 -4.83 -8.01 34.24
C SER A 212 -3.63 -7.25 34.81
N SER A 213 -2.82 -6.63 33.95
CA SER A 213 -1.86 -5.60 34.35
C SER A 213 -1.70 -4.60 33.20
N THR A 214 -2.61 -3.63 33.20
CA THR A 214 -2.54 -2.41 32.42
C THR A 214 -1.39 -1.54 32.95
N PRO A 215 -0.44 -1.07 32.11
CA PRO A 215 0.55 -0.10 32.55
C PRO A 215 -0.08 1.30 32.64
N HIS A 216 0.09 1.95 33.79
CA HIS A 216 -0.18 3.38 33.97
C HIS A 216 0.75 4.22 33.08
N TYR A 217 0.21 4.86 32.04
CA TYR A 217 0.92 5.94 31.36
C TYR A 217 0.91 7.19 32.25
N ARG A 218 2.12 7.62 32.59
CA ARG A 218 2.44 8.80 33.39
C ARG A 218 2.31 10.04 32.51
N SER A 219 1.30 10.87 32.77
CA SER A 219 1.20 12.22 32.19
C SER A 219 2.43 13.04 32.57
N MET A 220 3.19 13.45 31.56
CA MET A 220 4.22 14.48 31.69
C MET A 220 3.67 15.76 31.08
N SER A 221 3.06 16.60 31.92
CA SER A 221 2.84 18.01 31.62
C SER A 221 4.20 18.68 31.50
N SER A 222 4.53 19.20 30.32
CA SER A 222 5.67 20.09 30.14
C SER A 222 5.16 21.48 29.85
N ASP A 223 5.06 22.26 30.92
CA ASP A 223 5.11 23.72 30.88
C ASP A 223 6.39 24.14 30.17
N ARG A 224 6.27 24.87 29.05
CA ARG A 224 7.34 25.68 28.48
C ARG A 224 6.78 27.00 27.98
N SER A 225 6.74 27.94 28.92
CA SER A 225 7.29 29.30 28.83
C SER A 225 7.20 30.01 27.48
N GLU A 226 6.22 30.91 27.39
CA GLU A 226 6.19 32.02 26.44
C GLU A 226 7.41 32.93 26.66
N GLY A 227 8.30 32.96 25.67
CA GLY A 227 9.34 33.97 25.55
C GLY A 227 8.80 35.17 24.78
N THR A 228 8.43 36.23 25.51
CA THR A 228 8.11 37.55 24.96
C THR A 228 9.36 38.14 24.30
N VAL A 229 9.33 38.32 22.98
CA VAL A 229 10.34 39.08 22.23
C VAL A 229 9.88 40.53 22.10
N ASP A 230 10.62 41.41 22.76
CA ASP A 230 10.46 42.86 22.72
C ASP A 230 11.15 43.41 21.45
N LEU A 231 10.37 44.02 20.56
CA LEU A 231 10.85 44.63 19.32
C LEU A 231 10.84 46.16 19.48
N THR A 232 11.91 46.70 20.04
CA THR A 232 12.18 48.14 19.98
C THR A 232 12.79 48.48 18.63
N SER A 233 12.00 49.17 17.81
CA SER A 233 12.37 49.73 16.51
C SER A 233 13.38 50.88 16.67
N ASN A 234 14.56 50.74 16.08
CA ASN A 234 15.47 51.85 15.82
C ASN A 234 15.11 52.51 14.49
N GLN A 235 14.70 53.79 14.54
CA GLN A 235 14.67 54.68 13.37
C GLN A 235 16.07 55.24 13.09
N PRO A 236 16.47 55.37 11.82
CA PRO A 236 17.62 56.19 11.46
C PRO A 236 17.20 57.64 11.16
N ASN A 237 18.08 58.57 11.56
CA ASN A 237 18.13 59.97 11.12
C ASN A 237 18.54 60.09 9.65
#